data_AF-A0A832JVZ3-F1
#
_entry.id   AF-A0A832JVZ3-F1
#
_cell.length_a   1.000
_cell.length_b   1.000
_cell.length_c   1.000
_cell.angle_alpha   90.00
_cell.angle_beta   90.00
_cell.angle_gamma   90.00
#
_symmetry.space_group_name_H-M   'P 1'
#
loop_
_entity.id
_entity.type
_entity.pdbx_description
1 polymer ?
#
loop_
_entity_poly.entity_id
_entity_poly.type
_entity_poly.pdbx_seq_one_letter_code
_entity_poly.pdbx_strand_id
1 'polypeptide(L)' 'MLISHDKYPAWQKFVKEVRALNERHAVEKVYSLLGSVHKLKRYHVKIEKISEISPEEATSREVMYLTKVSRLVKR' A
#
# COMPACT_ATOMS: atom_id res chain seq x y z
N MET A 1 4.48 -15.21 -6.00
CA MET A 1 5.94 -15.37 -6.00
C MET A 1 6.51 -14.39 -4.99
N LEU A 2 7.07 -14.90 -3.90
CA LEU A 2 8.30 -14.31 -3.39
C LEU A 2 9.22 -14.21 -4.60
N ILE A 3 9.79 -13.03 -4.83
CA ILE A 3 11.01 -12.90 -5.61
C ILE A 3 11.88 -14.09 -5.18
N SER A 4 12.17 -14.97 -6.15
CA SER A 4 12.84 -16.25 -5.99
C SER A 4 13.79 -16.21 -4.81
N HIS A 5 13.68 -17.15 -3.86
CA HIS A 5 14.63 -17.37 -2.75
C HIS A 5 15.95 -16.64 -2.95
N ASP A 6 15.97 -15.33 -2.65
CA ASP A 6 17.20 -14.58 -2.76
C ASP A 6 17.96 -15.06 -1.56
N LYS A 7 19.14 -15.65 -1.80
CA LYS A 7 19.96 -16.22 -0.72
C LYS A 7 20.23 -15.17 0.38
N TYR A 8 19.98 -13.88 0.11
CA TYR A 8 20.13 -12.78 1.04
C TYR A 8 18.91 -11.84 0.99
N PRO A 9 18.03 -11.84 2.00
CA PRO A 9 16.94 -10.87 2.06
C PRO A 9 17.51 -9.45 2.20
N ALA A 10 17.24 -8.61 1.21
CA ALA A 10 17.63 -7.20 1.21
C ALA A 10 16.44 -6.30 1.53
N TRP A 11 16.69 -5.23 2.30
CA TRP A 11 15.68 -4.20 2.54
C TRP A 11 15.49 -3.34 1.29
N GLN A 12 14.27 -3.29 0.78
CA GLN A 12 13.90 -2.47 -0.37
C GLN A 12 13.03 -1.29 0.06
N LYS A 13 13.44 -0.08 -0.31
CA LYS A 13 12.63 1.12 -0.13
C LYS A 13 11.48 1.11 -1.14
N PHE A 14 10.29 1.45 -0.69
CA PHE A 14 9.11 1.58 -1.54
C PHE A 14 8.23 2.74 -1.07
N VAL A 15 7.37 3.19 -1.97
CA VAL A 15 6.28 4.13 -1.67
C VAL A 15 4.98 3.44 -2.06
N LYS A 16 3.99 3.48 -1.18
CA LYS A 16 2.66 2.93 -1.47
C LYS A 16 1.60 3.94 -1.08
N GLU A 17 0.85 4.38 -2.07
CA GLU A 17 -0.33 5.21 -1.88
C GLU A 17 -1.56 4.33 -1.68
N VAL A 18 -2.36 4.64 -0.67
CA VAL A 18 -3.62 3.93 -0.37
C VAL A 18 -4.70 4.94 0.01
N ARG A 19 -5.92 4.71 -0.45
CA ARG A 19 -7.10 5.46 0.02
C ARG A 19 -7.57 4.87 1.34
N ALA A 20 -7.68 5.70 2.37
CA ALA A 20 -8.18 5.32 3.69
C ALA A 20 -8.92 6.48 4.36
N LEU A 21 -9.68 6.19 5.42
CA LEU A 21 -10.42 7.20 6.20
C LEU A 21 -9.55 7.89 7.26
N ASN A 22 -8.49 7.20 7.69
CA ASN A 22 -7.53 7.70 8.67
C ASN A 22 -6.20 6.95 8.50
N GLU A 23 -5.17 7.44 9.17
CA GLU A 23 -3.81 6.89 9.10
C GLU A 23 -3.73 5.41 9.52
N ARG A 24 -4.41 5.03 10.60
CA ARG A 24 -4.40 3.65 11.11
C ARG A 24 -4.95 2.66 10.08
N HIS A 25 -6.03 3.03 9.40
CA HIS A 25 -6.62 2.23 8.35
C HIS A 25 -5.71 2.15 7.11
N ALA A 26 -4.97 3.23 6.80
CA ALA A 26 -3.98 3.22 5.73
C ALA A 26 -2.87 2.19 6.03
N VAL A 27 -2.34 2.21 7.25
CA VAL A 27 -1.31 1.27 7.71
C VAL A 27 -1.79 -0.18 7.65
N GLU A 28 -2.96 -0.49 8.21
CA GLU A 28 -3.52 -1.85 8.13
C GLU A 28 -3.77 -2.31 6.69
N LYS A 29 -4.19 -1.40 5.81
CA LYS A 29 -4.36 -1.70 4.38
C LYS A 29 -3.03 -2.04 3.73
N VAL A 30 -1.96 -1.29 4.01
CA VAL A 30 -0.61 -1.57 3.52
C VAL A 30 -0.12 -2.93 4.01
N TYR A 31 -0.25 -3.24 5.30
CA TYR A 31 0.12 -4.56 5.82
C TYR A 31 -0.64 -5.70 5.15
N SER A 32 -1.95 -5.54 4.96
CA SER A 32 -2.78 -6.53 4.30
C SER A 32 -2.38 -6.76 2.84
N LEU A 33 -2.07 -5.69 2.11
CA LEU A 33 -1.61 -5.76 0.71
C LEU A 33 -0.26 -6.45 0.60
N LEU A 34 0.72 -6.03 1.40
CA LEU A 34 2.06 -6.62 1.40
C LEU A 34 2.05 -8.09 1.83
N GLY A 35 1.23 -8.43 2.82
CA GLY A 35 1.01 -9.81 3.24
C GLY A 35 0.32 -10.67 2.18
N SER A 36 -0.66 -10.12 1.46
CA SER A 36 -1.38 -10.87 0.42
C SER A 36 -0.51 -11.13 -0.82
N VAL A 37 0.10 -10.07 -1.35
CA VAL A 37 0.85 -10.08 -2.62
C VAL A 37 2.23 -10.69 -2.45
N HIS A 38 2.96 -10.27 -1.41
CA HIS A 38 4.38 -10.61 -1.21
C HIS A 38 4.62 -11.62 -0.09
N LYS A 39 3.57 -12.04 0.63
CA LYS A 39 3.67 -12.94 1.81
C LYS A 39 4.62 -12.39 2.89
N LEU A 40 4.76 -11.06 2.97
CA LEU A 40 5.57 -10.41 3.98
C LEU A 40 4.87 -10.44 5.34
N LYS A 41 5.65 -10.73 6.38
CA LYS A 41 5.20 -10.62 7.77
C LYS A 41 5.33 -9.16 8.22
N ARG A 42 4.45 -8.72 9.14
CA ARG A 42 4.39 -7.31 9.59
C ARG A 42 5.72 -6.82 10.16
N TYR A 43 6.47 -7.66 10.86
CA TYR A 43 7.77 -7.32 11.42
C TYR A 43 8.91 -7.19 10.37
N HIS A 44 8.67 -7.55 9.11
CA HIS A 44 9.60 -7.29 7.99
C HIS A 44 9.21 -6.02 7.20
N VAL A 45 8.30 -5.20 7.73
CA VAL A 45 7.90 -3.94 7.11
C VAL A 45 8.20 -2.82 8.09
N LYS A 46 8.99 -1.85 7.64
CA LYS A 46 9.29 -0.63 8.40
C LYS A 46 8.70 0.56 7.65
N ILE A 47 7.80 1.28 8.30
CA ILE A 47 7.20 2.49 7.74
C ILE A 47 8.01 3.69 8.25
N GLU A 48 8.68 4.40 7.33
CA GLU A 48 9.53 5.55 7.68
C GLU A 48 8.74 6.86 7.78
N LYS A 49 7.72 7.04 6.93
CA LYS A 49 6.89 8.24 6.89
C LYS A 49 5.49 7.91 6.40
N ILE A 50 4.50 8.56 7.01
CA ILE A 50 3.12 8.57 6.53
C ILE A 50 2.72 10.04 6.36
N SER A 51 2.12 10.36 5.23
CA SER A 51 1.60 11.69 4.94
C SER A 51 0.34 11.57 4.09
N GLU A 52 -0.66 12.37 4.42
CA GLU A 52 -1.82 12.59 3.56
C GLU A 52 -1.39 13.39 2.33
N ILE A 53 -1.88 12.99 1.16
CA ILE A 53 -1.63 13.66 -0.12
C ILE A 53 -2.97 14.08 -0.71
N SER A 54 -2.98 15.17 -1.47
CA SER A 54 -4.19 15.60 -2.14
C SER A 54 -4.52 14.69 -3.35
N PRO A 55 -5.78 14.66 -3.82
CA PRO A 55 -6.17 13.94 -5.04
C PRO A 55 -5.31 14.20 -6.27
N GLU A 56 -4.79 15.43 -6.40
CA GLU A 56 -4.02 15.91 -7.54
C GLU A 56 -2.57 15.40 -7.52
N GLU A 57 -2.04 15.10 -6.33
CA GLU A 57 -0.67 14.61 -6.13
C GLU A 57 -0.54 13.09 -6.29
N ALA A 58 -1.66 12.36 -6.35
CA ALA A 58 -1.68 10.91 -6.42
C ALA A 58 -1.01 10.41 -7.71
N THR A 59 0.07 9.64 -7.56
CA THR A 59 0.81 9.06 -8.70
C THR A 59 0.33 7.65 -9.01
N SER A 60 -0.22 6.93 -8.03
CA SER A 60 -0.73 5.58 -8.20
C SER A 60 -2.01 5.56 -9.03
N ARG A 61 -2.01 4.82 -10.14
CA ARG A 61 -3.18 4.65 -11.02
C ARG A 61 -4.42 4.14 -10.29
N GLU A 62 -4.23 3.22 -9.35
CA GLU A 62 -5.31 2.66 -8.53
C GLU A 62 -5.95 3.75 -7.67
N VAL A 63 -5.13 4.58 -7.02
CA VAL A 63 -5.60 5.65 -6.13
C VAL A 63 -6.26 6.77 -6.95
N MET A 64 -5.63 7.20 -8.05
CA MET A 64 -6.23 8.16 -8.98
C MET A 64 -7.62 7.72 -9.45
N TYR A 65 -7.77 6.43 -9.80
CA TYR A 65 -9.07 5.89 -10.20
C TYR A 65 -10.07 5.93 -9.05
N LEU A 66 -9.69 5.43 -7.88
CA LEU A 66 -10.56 5.41 -6.71
C LEU A 66 -11.01 6.82 -6.30
N THR A 67 -10.19 7.84 -6.48
CA THR A 67 -10.56 9.22 -6.16
C THR A 67 -11.60 9.80 -7.12
N LYS A 68 -11.58 9.37 -8.39
CA LYS A 68 -12.58 9.79 -9.41
C LYS A 68 -13.94 9.10 -9.24
N VAL A 69 -14.00 7.98 -8.53
CA VAL A 69 -15.23 7.20 -8.38
C VAL A 69 -16.12 7.80 -7.29
N SER A 70 -17.31 8.26 -7.68
CA SER A 70 -18.33 8.84 -6.79
C SER A 70 -19.36 7.84 -6.28
N ARG A 71 -19.56 6.72 -6.99
CA ARG A 71 -20.58 5.71 -6.66
C ARG A 71 -19.94 4.33 -6.55
N LEU A 72 -20.09 3.71 -5.37
CA LEU A 72 -19.79 2.30 -5.18
C LEU A 72 -21.04 1.49 -5.47
N VAL A 73 -20.94 0.54 -6.41
CA VAL A 73 -21.99 -0.43 -6.69
C VAL A 73 -21.50 -1.78 -6.16
N LYS A 74 -22.13 -2.27 -5.10
CA LYS A 74 -21.87 -3.60 -4.56
C LYS A 74 -22.58 -4.61 -5.46
N ARG A 75 -21.85 -5.62 -5.94
CA ARG A 75 -22.46 -6.78 -6.61
C ARG A 75 -23.18 -7.66 -5.59
#